data_AF-A0A3B1A6V7-F1
#
_entry.id   AF-A0A3B1A6V7-F1
#
_cell.length_a   1.000
_cell.length_b   1.000
_cell.length_c   1.000
_cell.angle_alpha   90.00
_cell.angle_beta   90.00
_cell.angle_gamma   90.00
#
_symmetry.space_group_name_H-M   'P 1'
#
loop_
_entity.id
_entity.type
_entity.pdbx_description
1 polymer ?
#
loop_
_entity_poly.entity_id
_entity_poly.type
_entity_poly.pdbx_seq_one_letter_code
_entity_poly.pdbx_strand_id
1 'polypeptide(L)'
;MVQRVVQVVVVAVTKPSLAKTNQQTGSFRWGLVFAGVLGICVPLMAAVLPENRADIMYHAYSGGGLEVNGPSVLARKSIGKSTSVWGNYYVDTITSATIDVVTSASEYTEERTEKSLGADYLYDNTTLSLSYTNSVENDFNANAVNFGISQLMFGDLTTVTLGYAKGWDVITATGRPSLREEADRQKYKLGLSQVITKNLLIGLNFETITDEGFLNN
;
A
#
# COMPACT_ATOMS: atom_id res chain seq x y z
N MET A 1 10.46 26.86 0.44
CA MET A 1 10.22 25.57 1.12
C MET A 1 8.79 25.56 1.62
N VAL A 2 7.88 24.90 0.91
CA VAL A 2 6.51 24.68 1.37
C VAL A 2 6.41 23.20 1.69
N GLN A 3 6.48 22.88 2.98
CA GLN A 3 6.34 21.52 3.50
C GLN A 3 4.85 21.17 3.51
N ARG A 4 4.42 20.22 2.68
CA ARG A 4 3.02 19.75 2.67
C ARG A 4 2.97 18.39 3.35
N VAL A 5 2.48 18.36 4.59
CA VAL A 5 2.23 17.11 5.32
C VAL A 5 0.80 16.69 5.04
N VAL A 6 0.62 15.56 4.34
CA VAL A 6 -0.70 14.96 4.14
C VAL A 6 -0.85 13.81 5.13
N GLN A 7 -1.72 13.97 6.13
CA GLN A 7 -2.05 12.94 7.11
C GLN A 7 -3.31 12.21 6.64
N VAL A 8 -3.21 10.91 6.37
CA VAL A 8 -4.38 10.08 6.06
C VAL A 8 -4.49 8.99 7.12
N VAL A 9 -5.58 9.02 7.89
CA VAL A 9 -5.95 8.00 8.86
C VAL A 9 -7.12 7.22 8.29
N VAL A 10 -6.90 5.95 7.92
CA VAL A 10 -7.98 5.04 7.51
C VAL A 10 -8.30 4.11 8.66
N VAL A 11 -9.50 4.24 9.23
CA VAL A 11 -10.04 3.31 10.24
C VAL A 11 -11.12 2.47 9.57
N ALA A 12 -10.84 1.19 9.30
CA ALA A 12 -11.86 0.26 8.87
C ALA A 12 -12.54 -0.34 10.11
N VAL A 13 -13.83 -0.02 10.31
CA VAL A 13 -14.67 -0.64 11.35
C VAL A 13 -15.73 -1.49 10.65
N THR A 14 -15.57 -2.81 10.65
CA THR A 14 -16.66 -3.72 10.29
C THR A 14 -17.55 -3.95 11.52
N LYS A 15 -18.84 -3.62 11.40
CA LYS A 15 -19.82 -3.72 12.49
C LYS A 15 -20.20 -5.19 12.75
N PRO A 16 -20.10 -5.71 13.99
CA PRO A 16 -20.87 -6.87 14.40
C PRO A 16 -22.25 -6.44 14.92
N SER A 17 -23.26 -7.23 14.57
CA SER A 17 -24.66 -7.11 15.04
C SER A 17 -24.72 -7.16 16.58
N LEU A 18 -25.44 -6.21 17.18
CA LEU A 18 -25.62 -6.07 18.63
C LEU A 18 -26.57 -7.14 19.17
N ALA A 19 -26.03 -8.16 19.84
CA ALA A 19 -26.80 -8.96 20.79
C ALA A 19 -26.94 -8.17 22.10
N LYS A 20 -28.19 -7.96 22.54
CA LYS A 20 -28.50 -7.28 23.82
C LYS A 20 -28.09 -8.18 24.98
N THR A 21 -27.08 -7.77 25.76
CA THR A 21 -26.74 -8.41 27.03
C THR A 21 -27.12 -7.50 28.20
N ASN A 22 -27.81 -8.12 29.15
CA ASN A 22 -28.43 -7.57 30.35
C ASN A 22 -27.40 -6.91 31.29
N GLN A 23 -27.74 -5.73 31.82
CA GLN A 23 -26.92 -5.00 32.78
C GLN A 23 -26.90 -5.72 34.13
N GLN A 24 -25.73 -6.15 34.57
CA GLN A 24 -25.45 -6.34 36.00
C GLN A 24 -24.28 -5.44 36.40
N THR A 25 -24.57 -4.55 37.34
CA THR A 25 -23.67 -3.57 37.92
C THR A 25 -22.68 -4.24 38.87
N GLY A 26 -21.40 -4.24 38.51
CA GLY A 26 -20.29 -4.58 39.38
C GLY A 26 -19.14 -3.62 39.14
N SER A 27 -18.71 -2.90 40.17
CA SER A 27 -17.59 -1.95 40.13
C SER A 27 -16.27 -2.70 39.88
N PHE A 28 -15.89 -2.85 38.62
CA PHE A 28 -14.71 -3.59 38.20
C PHE A 28 -13.52 -2.64 38.00
N ARG A 29 -12.44 -2.85 38.75
CA ARG A 29 -11.23 -2.01 38.76
C ARG A 29 -10.41 -2.31 37.50
N TRP A 30 -10.53 -1.45 36.48
CA TRP A 30 -9.90 -1.60 35.16
C TRP A 30 -8.36 -1.57 35.13
N GLY A 31 -7.69 -1.15 36.21
CA GLY A 31 -6.25 -0.88 36.21
C GLY A 31 -5.32 -2.11 36.20
N LEU A 32 -5.81 -3.30 36.53
CA LEU A 32 -4.94 -4.49 36.68
C LEU A 32 -5.17 -5.58 35.62
N VAL A 33 -6.22 -5.47 34.80
CA VAL A 33 -6.50 -6.47 33.76
C VAL A 33 -5.76 -6.16 32.46
N PHE A 34 -5.42 -4.89 32.19
CA PHE A 34 -4.67 -4.51 30.99
C PHE A 34 -3.20 -5.00 31.00
N ALA A 35 -2.61 -5.25 32.17
CA ALA A 35 -1.25 -5.78 32.29
C ALA A 35 -1.18 -7.32 32.28
N GLY A 36 -2.30 -8.03 32.54
CA GLY A 36 -2.32 -9.49 32.71
C GLY A 36 -2.57 -10.30 31.44
N VAL A 37 -3.02 -9.68 30.35
CA VAL A 37 -3.44 -10.40 29.13
C VAL A 37 -2.29 -10.65 28.14
N LEU A 38 -1.11 -10.07 28.36
CA LEU A 38 0.08 -10.25 27.52
C LEU A 38 0.86 -11.56 27.78
N GLY A 39 0.43 -12.39 28.74
CA GLY A 39 1.21 -13.53 29.24
C GLY A 39 0.73 -14.93 28.84
N ILE A 40 -0.17 -15.08 27.87
CA ILE A 40 -0.60 -16.41 27.41
C ILE A 40 0.32 -16.85 26.29
N CYS A 41 1.10 -17.91 26.56
CA CYS A 41 2.00 -18.56 25.61
C CYS A 41 1.14 -19.24 24.51
N VAL A 42 0.91 -18.53 23.41
CA VAL A 42 0.24 -19.04 22.21
C VAL A 42 1.31 -19.76 21.35
N PRO A 43 0.98 -20.88 20.67
CA PRO A 43 1.92 -21.52 19.76
C PRO A 43 2.51 -20.50 18.76
N LEU A 44 3.83 -20.50 18.63
CA LEU A 44 4.57 -19.80 17.57
C LEU A 44 4.14 -20.38 16.22
N MET A 45 3.16 -19.75 15.58
CA MET A 45 3.01 -19.84 14.14
C MET A 45 4.16 -19.00 13.57
N ALA A 46 4.97 -19.62 12.71
CA ALA A 46 6.03 -18.92 12.01
C ALA A 46 5.38 -18.02 10.95
N ALA A 47 5.90 -16.81 10.76
CA ALA A 47 5.50 -16.04 9.59
C ALA A 47 5.80 -16.89 8.33
N VAL A 48 4.90 -16.83 7.34
CA VAL A 48 5.02 -17.63 6.12
C VAL A 48 5.24 -16.71 4.95
N LEU A 49 6.15 -17.10 4.05
CA LEU A 49 6.32 -16.39 2.79
C LEU A 49 5.03 -16.46 1.97
N PRO A 50 4.76 -15.44 1.16
CA PRO A 50 3.68 -15.53 0.19
C PRO A 50 3.87 -16.72 -0.75
N GLU A 51 2.76 -17.30 -1.20
CA GLU A 51 2.76 -18.46 -2.08
C GLU A 51 3.31 -18.17 -3.49
N ASN A 52 3.79 -19.23 -4.15
CA ASN A 52 4.18 -19.16 -5.55
C ASN A 52 2.94 -18.94 -6.40
N ARG A 53 2.96 -17.90 -7.25
CA ARG A 53 1.82 -17.59 -8.12
C ARG A 53 2.27 -17.00 -9.44
N ALA A 54 1.50 -17.25 -10.48
CA ALA A 54 1.64 -16.64 -11.79
C ALA A 54 0.24 -16.26 -12.24
N ASP A 55 -0.01 -14.96 -12.33
CA ASP A 55 -1.35 -14.42 -12.53
C ASP A 55 -1.35 -13.50 -13.73
N ILE A 56 -2.46 -13.55 -14.46
CA ILE A 56 -2.79 -12.62 -15.51
C ILE A 56 -4.15 -12.03 -15.13
N MET A 57 -4.22 -10.71 -15.10
CA MET A 57 -5.42 -9.96 -14.77
C MET A 57 -5.69 -8.97 -15.91
N TYR A 58 -6.95 -8.76 -16.22
CA TYR A 58 -7.39 -7.62 -17.01
C TYR A 58 -8.43 -6.86 -16.19
N HIS A 59 -8.27 -5.55 -16.11
CA HIS A 59 -9.25 -4.68 -15.48
C HIS A 59 -9.88 -3.78 -16.54
N ALA A 60 -11.15 -3.46 -16.36
CA ALA A 60 -11.87 -2.48 -17.17
C ALA A 60 -12.95 -1.81 -16.32
N TYR A 61 -13.06 -0.50 -16.45
CA TYR A 61 -14.06 0.34 -15.82
C TYR A 61 -14.52 1.38 -16.83
N SER A 62 -15.83 1.61 -16.89
CA SER A 62 -16.43 2.67 -17.70
C SER A 62 -17.55 3.31 -16.91
N GLY A 63 -17.44 4.62 -16.66
CA GLY A 63 -18.43 5.37 -15.90
C GLY A 63 -18.07 6.85 -15.78
N GLY A 64 -19.08 7.73 -15.86
CA GLY A 64 -18.91 9.16 -15.60
C GLY A 64 -17.99 9.91 -16.58
N GLY A 65 -17.87 9.45 -17.83
CA GLY A 65 -16.95 10.03 -18.82
C GLY A 65 -15.49 9.62 -18.63
N LEU A 66 -15.25 8.60 -17.80
CA LEU A 66 -13.94 7.98 -17.57
C LEU A 66 -13.98 6.53 -18.01
N GLU A 67 -13.00 6.13 -18.81
CA GLU A 67 -12.69 4.74 -19.11
C GLU A 67 -11.29 4.43 -18.58
N VAL A 68 -11.16 3.32 -17.85
CA VAL A 68 -9.88 2.82 -17.36
C VAL A 68 -9.80 1.35 -17.69
N ASN A 69 -8.78 0.92 -18.43
CA ASN A 69 -8.62 -0.48 -18.75
C ASN A 69 -7.15 -0.88 -18.89
N GLY A 70 -6.85 -2.17 -18.72
CA GLY A 70 -5.46 -2.57 -18.73
C GLY A 70 -5.16 -4.01 -18.29
N PRO A 71 -4.16 -4.66 -18.89
CA PRO A 71 -3.65 -5.94 -18.43
C PRO A 71 -2.61 -5.79 -17.32
N SER A 72 -2.49 -6.83 -16.50
CA SER A 72 -1.42 -6.98 -15.52
C SER A 72 -0.96 -8.43 -15.46
N VAL A 73 0.34 -8.64 -15.39
CA VAL A 73 0.96 -9.95 -15.19
C VAL A 73 1.81 -9.90 -13.94
N LEU A 74 1.68 -10.91 -13.09
CA LEU A 74 2.51 -11.07 -11.89
C LEU A 74 3.08 -12.47 -11.87
N ALA A 75 4.36 -12.59 -11.54
CA ALA A 75 5.00 -13.86 -11.25
C ALA A 75 5.75 -13.76 -9.92
N ARG A 76 5.55 -14.74 -9.05
CA ARG A 76 6.22 -14.88 -7.76
C ARG A 76 6.72 -16.29 -7.56
N LYS A 77 7.94 -16.41 -7.07
CA LYS A 77 8.59 -17.69 -6.76
C LYS A 77 9.40 -17.60 -5.48
N SER A 78 9.11 -18.51 -4.58
CA SER A 78 9.89 -18.79 -3.38
C SER A 78 11.10 -19.65 -3.71
N ILE A 79 12.25 -19.20 -3.22
CA ILE A 79 13.56 -19.83 -3.34
C ILE A 79 13.91 -20.36 -1.94
N GLY A 80 13.80 -21.67 -1.77
CA GLY A 80 13.93 -22.30 -0.45
C GLY A 80 12.75 -21.99 0.46
N LYS A 81 13.01 -21.80 1.75
CA LYS A 81 11.98 -21.58 2.79
C LYS A 81 11.86 -20.14 3.26
N SER A 82 12.87 -19.32 2.99
CA SER A 82 13.02 -17.99 3.59
C SER A 82 13.14 -16.86 2.57
N THR A 83 13.23 -17.14 1.27
CA THR A 83 13.28 -16.08 0.26
C THR A 83 12.14 -16.23 -0.75
N SER A 84 11.51 -15.13 -1.14
CA SER A 84 10.59 -15.05 -2.26
C SER A 84 11.00 -13.91 -3.19
N VAL A 85 10.94 -14.14 -4.50
CA VAL A 85 11.19 -13.11 -5.51
C VAL A 85 9.95 -12.98 -6.38
N TRP A 86 9.69 -11.77 -6.84
CA TRP A 86 8.53 -11.50 -7.69
C TRP A 86 8.79 -10.38 -8.68
N GLY A 87 8.04 -10.42 -9.77
CA GLY A 87 7.99 -9.39 -10.79
C GLY A 87 6.55 -9.14 -11.21
N ASN A 88 6.25 -7.89 -11.53
CA ASN A 88 4.96 -7.45 -12.01
C ASN A 88 5.13 -6.49 -13.18
N TYR A 89 4.25 -6.65 -14.17
CA TYR A 89 4.13 -5.79 -15.34
C TYR A 89 2.68 -5.37 -15.44
N TYR A 90 2.41 -4.08 -15.32
CA TYR A 90 1.07 -3.52 -15.27
C TYR A 90 0.97 -2.43 -16.33
N VAL A 91 -0.07 -2.49 -17.16
CA VAL A 91 -0.39 -1.44 -18.12
C VAL A 91 -1.83 -1.03 -17.88
N ASP A 92 -2.07 0.28 -17.81
CA ASP A 92 -3.39 0.87 -17.78
C ASP A 92 -3.47 2.08 -18.70
N THR A 93 -4.61 2.19 -19.36
CA THR A 93 -4.99 3.34 -20.17
C THR A 93 -6.15 4.03 -19.50
N ILE A 94 -6.02 5.34 -19.30
CA ILE A 94 -7.06 6.21 -18.80
C ILE A 94 -7.51 7.11 -19.94
N THR A 95 -8.79 7.03 -20.29
CA THR A 95 -9.42 7.93 -21.24
C THR A 95 -10.49 8.73 -20.50
N SER A 96 -10.41 10.05 -20.57
CA SER A 96 -11.42 10.93 -19.97
C SER A 96 -11.96 11.95 -20.97
N ALA A 97 -13.28 12.07 -20.99
CA ALA A 97 -14.01 13.18 -21.57
C ALA A 97 -14.78 13.88 -20.44
N THR A 98 -14.34 15.07 -20.04
CA THR A 98 -14.97 15.81 -18.93
C THR A 98 -16.40 16.20 -19.29
N ILE A 99 -17.36 15.93 -18.39
CA ILE A 99 -18.80 16.22 -18.55
C ILE A 99 -19.08 17.73 -18.70
N ASP A 100 -18.25 18.60 -18.13
CA ASP A 100 -18.41 20.06 -18.17
C ASP A 100 -17.80 20.71 -19.43
N VAL A 101 -17.34 19.92 -20.41
CA VAL A 101 -16.62 20.42 -21.59
C VAL A 101 -17.01 19.71 -22.89
N VAL A 102 -18.24 19.20 -22.98
CA VAL A 102 -18.82 18.56 -24.19
C VAL A 102 -18.79 19.49 -25.41
N THR A 103 -18.62 20.80 -25.23
CA THR A 103 -18.62 21.78 -26.31
C THR A 103 -17.24 22.27 -26.76
N SER A 104 -16.12 21.99 -26.06
CA SER A 104 -14.84 22.65 -26.40
C SER A 104 -13.50 21.98 -26.03
N ALA A 105 -13.44 20.83 -25.33
CA ALA A 105 -12.17 20.16 -25.05
C ALA A 105 -12.07 18.81 -25.79
N SER A 106 -10.88 18.51 -26.29
CA SER A 106 -10.53 17.23 -26.89
C SER A 106 -10.50 16.13 -25.83
N GLU A 107 -10.88 14.91 -26.22
CA GLU A 107 -10.65 13.69 -25.46
C GLU A 107 -9.18 13.59 -25.04
N TYR A 108 -8.94 13.29 -23.76
CA TYR A 108 -7.61 13.06 -23.22
C TYR A 108 -7.42 11.58 -22.97
N THR A 109 -6.32 11.03 -23.48
CA THR A 109 -5.92 9.63 -23.29
C THR A 109 -4.50 9.58 -22.78
N GLU A 110 -4.31 8.83 -21.71
CA GLU A 110 -3.02 8.61 -21.05
C GLU A 110 -2.78 7.11 -20.88
N GLU A 111 -1.57 6.66 -21.18
CA GLU A 111 -1.16 5.27 -20.97
C GLU A 111 -0.01 5.24 -19.96
N ARG A 112 -0.14 4.35 -18.97
CA ARG A 112 0.87 4.12 -17.96
C ARG A 112 1.35 2.69 -18.04
N THR A 113 2.67 2.53 -18.11
CA THR A 113 3.35 1.25 -18.02
C THR A 113 4.18 1.20 -16.76
N GLU A 114 3.81 0.32 -15.83
CA GLU A 114 4.51 0.08 -14.58
C GLU A 114 5.21 -1.28 -14.58
N LYS A 115 6.48 -1.27 -14.18
CA LYS A 115 7.33 -2.44 -13.99
C LYS A 115 7.80 -2.48 -12.57
N SER A 116 7.48 -3.55 -11.86
CA SER A 116 7.86 -3.74 -10.47
C SER A 116 8.61 -5.05 -10.30
N LEU A 117 9.67 -5.04 -9.50
CA LEU A 117 10.43 -6.23 -9.11
C LEU A 117 10.76 -6.16 -7.63
N GLY A 118 10.74 -7.30 -6.95
CA GLY A 118 10.99 -7.31 -5.52
C GLY A 118 11.38 -8.67 -4.96
N ALA A 119 11.86 -8.63 -3.74
CA ALA A 119 12.22 -9.79 -2.96
C ALA A 119 11.76 -9.62 -1.51
N ASP A 120 11.31 -10.73 -0.94
CA ASP A 120 10.92 -10.86 0.45
C ASP A 120 11.84 -11.89 1.12
N TYR A 121 12.39 -11.53 2.28
CA TYR A 121 13.19 -12.41 3.12
C TYR A 121 12.51 -12.61 4.47
N LEU A 122 12.22 -13.86 4.79
CA LEU A 122 11.57 -14.28 6.02
C LEU A 122 12.61 -14.85 6.98
N TYR A 123 12.63 -14.27 8.18
CA TYR A 123 13.42 -14.74 9.32
C TYR A 123 12.52 -14.83 10.54
N ASP A 124 12.21 -16.05 10.97
CA ASP A 124 11.24 -16.36 12.03
C ASP A 124 9.88 -15.67 11.81
N ASN A 125 9.60 -14.64 12.61
CA ASN A 125 8.36 -13.86 12.56
C ASN A 125 8.56 -12.47 11.93
N THR A 126 9.73 -12.24 11.33
CA THR A 126 10.09 -11.00 10.64
C THR A 126 10.16 -11.23 9.14
N THR A 127 9.47 -10.40 8.36
CA THR A 127 9.62 -10.32 6.91
C THR A 127 10.28 -9.00 6.55
N LEU A 128 11.38 -9.08 5.82
CA LEU A 128 12.04 -7.95 5.17
C LEU A 128 11.64 -7.94 3.70
N SER A 129 11.28 -6.78 3.19
CA SER A 129 10.85 -6.62 1.79
C SER A 129 11.68 -5.53 1.12
N LEU A 130 12.16 -5.79 -0.09
CA LEU A 130 12.82 -4.81 -0.94
C LEU A 130 12.17 -4.85 -2.32
N SER A 131 11.79 -3.71 -2.87
CA SER A 131 11.28 -3.63 -4.23
C SER A 131 11.76 -2.39 -4.96
N TYR A 132 11.78 -2.50 -6.28
CA TYR A 132 12.00 -1.41 -7.22
C TYR A 132 10.81 -1.33 -8.18
N THR A 133 10.35 -0.12 -8.44
CA THR A 133 9.25 0.16 -9.36
C THR A 133 9.68 1.26 -10.31
N ASN A 134 9.39 1.08 -11.60
CA ASN A 134 9.48 2.09 -12.64
C ASN A 134 8.09 2.25 -13.26
N SER A 135 7.57 3.48 -13.32
CA SER A 135 6.31 3.82 -13.97
C SER A 135 6.58 4.87 -15.04
N VAL A 136 6.12 4.62 -16.25
CA VAL A 136 6.25 5.54 -17.38
C VAL A 136 4.86 5.92 -17.86
N GLU A 137 4.60 7.21 -17.91
CA GLU A 137 3.40 7.88 -18.40
C GLU A 137 3.78 8.81 -19.56
N ASN A 138 2.79 9.45 -20.18
CA ASN A 138 2.99 10.28 -21.38
C ASN A 138 3.87 11.51 -21.10
N ASP A 139 3.80 12.07 -19.91
CA ASP A 139 4.50 13.28 -19.47
C ASP A 139 5.24 13.09 -18.13
N PHE A 140 5.37 11.85 -17.66
CA PHE A 140 5.93 11.57 -16.35
C PHE A 140 6.70 10.24 -16.32
N ASN A 141 7.86 10.22 -15.67
CA ASN A 141 8.62 8.99 -15.43
C ASN A 141 9.03 8.92 -13.97
N ALA A 142 8.47 7.93 -13.26
CA ALA A 142 8.71 7.73 -11.84
C ALA A 142 9.55 6.47 -11.61
N ASN A 143 10.47 6.57 -10.66
CA ASN A 143 11.21 5.44 -10.15
C ASN A 143 11.12 5.44 -8.63
N ALA A 144 11.01 4.26 -8.03
CA ALA A 144 10.93 4.14 -6.58
C ALA A 144 11.64 2.87 -6.09
N VAL A 145 12.38 3.00 -5.00
CA VAL A 145 12.86 1.90 -4.19
C VAL A 145 12.09 1.88 -2.89
N ASN A 146 11.58 0.73 -2.49
CA ASN A 146 10.85 0.53 -1.25
C ASN A 146 11.56 -0.53 -0.41
N PHE A 147 11.72 -0.23 0.88
CA PHE A 147 12.19 -1.16 1.89
C PHE A 147 11.14 -1.27 2.99
N GLY A 148 10.86 -2.49 3.44
CA GLY A 148 9.85 -2.77 4.45
C GLY A 148 10.29 -3.81 5.46
N ILE A 149 9.80 -3.67 6.68
CA ILE A 149 9.93 -4.64 7.75
C ILE A 149 8.52 -4.92 8.29
N SER A 150 8.17 -6.18 8.43
CA SER A 150 6.92 -6.62 9.06
C SER A 150 7.24 -7.65 10.14
N GLN A 151 6.83 -7.38 11.38
CA GLN A 151 7.05 -8.26 12.52
C GLN A 151 5.71 -8.77 13.04
N LEU A 152 5.57 -10.09 13.15
CA LEU A 152 4.48 -10.73 13.89
C LEU A 152 4.87 -10.93 15.36
N MET A 153 3.93 -10.63 16.25
CA MET A 153 4.09 -10.71 17.70
C MET A 153 2.84 -11.34 18.32
N PHE A 154 2.98 -11.88 19.54
CA PHE A 154 1.88 -12.42 20.34
C PHE A 154 1.06 -13.52 19.64
N GLY A 155 1.74 -14.51 19.04
CA GLY A 155 1.08 -15.60 18.31
C GLY A 155 0.34 -15.11 17.07
N ASP A 156 0.96 -14.19 16.34
CA ASP A 156 0.46 -13.55 15.11
C ASP A 156 -0.79 -12.69 15.29
N LEU A 157 -1.16 -12.38 16.53
CA LEU A 157 -2.29 -11.50 16.83
C LEU A 157 -1.94 -10.03 16.60
N THR A 158 -0.66 -9.66 16.68
CA THR A 158 -0.22 -8.29 16.45
C THR A 158 0.82 -8.26 15.33
N THR A 159 0.67 -7.32 14.41
CA THR A 159 1.62 -7.05 13.33
C THR A 159 2.09 -5.61 13.44
N VAL A 160 3.41 -5.43 13.52
CA VAL A 160 4.05 -4.10 13.41
C VAL A 160 4.74 -4.01 12.07
N THR A 161 4.46 -2.95 11.31
CA THR A 161 5.07 -2.71 10.01
C THR A 161 5.81 -1.37 9.99
N LEU A 162 6.99 -1.38 9.38
CA LEU A 162 7.81 -0.20 9.12
C LEU A 162 8.13 -0.19 7.63
N GLY A 163 8.06 0.97 7.01
CA GLY A 163 8.37 1.14 5.60
C GLY A 163 9.12 2.43 5.34
N TYR A 164 10.06 2.36 4.41
CA TYR A 164 10.72 3.51 3.83
C TYR A 164 10.71 3.37 2.31
N ALA A 165 10.35 4.43 1.61
CA ALA A 165 10.44 4.49 0.17
C ALA A 165 11.15 5.78 -0.26
N LYS A 166 12.04 5.66 -1.24
CA LYS A 166 12.59 6.81 -1.95
C LYS A 166 12.19 6.70 -3.41
N GLY A 167 11.61 7.75 -3.95
CA GLY A 167 11.36 7.88 -5.37
C GLY A 167 12.02 9.12 -5.94
N TRP A 168 12.29 9.04 -7.23
CA TRP A 168 12.85 10.12 -8.03
C TRP A 168 12.15 10.10 -9.39
N ASP A 169 11.63 11.25 -9.76
CA ASP A 169 10.77 11.40 -10.90
C ASP A 169 11.30 12.47 -11.84
N VAL A 170 11.04 12.23 -13.12
CA VAL A 170 11.30 13.19 -14.18
C VAL A 170 9.97 13.60 -14.77
N ILE A 171 9.66 14.88 -14.63
CA ILE A 171 8.48 15.50 -15.20
C ILE A 171 8.85 16.03 -16.58
N THR A 172 8.10 15.59 -17.59
CA THR A 172 8.15 16.12 -18.94
C THR A 172 6.80 16.78 -19.27
N ALA A 173 6.63 17.29 -20.48
CA ALA A 173 5.34 17.80 -20.92
C ALA A 173 5.10 17.51 -22.39
N THR A 174 3.92 17.00 -22.72
CA THR A 174 3.50 16.80 -24.10
C THR A 174 3.44 18.14 -24.82
N GLY A 175 4.26 18.31 -25.87
CA GLY A 175 4.34 19.57 -26.64
C GLY A 175 5.38 20.59 -26.15
N ARG A 176 6.12 20.33 -25.06
CA ARG A 176 7.28 21.14 -24.63
C ARG A 176 8.51 20.26 -24.38
N PRO A 177 9.26 19.88 -25.43
CA PRO A 177 10.41 18.97 -25.32
C PRO A 177 11.56 19.49 -24.43
N SER A 178 11.59 20.79 -24.16
CA SER A 178 12.60 21.44 -23.32
C SER A 178 12.29 21.39 -21.83
N LEU A 179 11.08 21.02 -21.42
CA LEU A 179 10.73 20.90 -20.01
C LEU A 179 11.18 19.53 -19.51
N ARG A 180 12.14 19.54 -18.60
CA ARG A 180 12.61 18.36 -17.88
C ARG A 180 12.95 18.80 -16.47
N GLU A 181 12.05 18.51 -15.55
CA GLU A 181 12.20 18.86 -14.14
C GLU A 181 12.30 17.59 -13.31
N GLU A 182 12.99 17.68 -12.18
CA GLU A 182 13.20 16.57 -11.26
C GLU A 182 12.43 16.80 -9.97
N ALA A 183 11.81 15.73 -9.46
CA ALA A 183 11.18 15.70 -8.16
C ALA A 183 11.63 14.47 -7.39
N ASP A 184 12.00 14.67 -6.13
CA ASP A 184 12.36 13.62 -5.20
C ASP A 184 11.26 13.45 -4.17
N ARG A 185 10.95 12.21 -3.84
CA ARG A 185 9.94 11.86 -2.83
C ARG A 185 10.51 10.87 -1.83
N GLN A 186 10.22 11.10 -0.55
CA GLN A 186 10.51 10.13 0.50
C GLN A 186 9.23 9.82 1.26
N LYS A 187 9.00 8.55 1.56
CA LYS A 187 7.82 8.09 2.29
C LYS A 187 8.27 7.24 3.46
N TYR A 188 7.72 7.54 4.63
CA TYR A 188 7.89 6.76 5.86
C TYR A 188 6.54 6.21 6.26
N LYS A 189 6.49 4.91 6.55
CA LYS A 189 5.28 4.21 6.93
C LYS A 189 5.48 3.51 8.27
N LEU A 190 4.49 3.63 9.14
CA LEU A 190 4.38 2.87 10.39
C LEU A 190 2.97 2.30 10.44
N GLY A 191 2.86 0.99 10.60
CA GLY A 191 1.58 0.31 10.75
C GLY A 191 1.56 -0.57 11.99
N LEU A 192 0.36 -0.68 12.58
CA LEU A 192 0.05 -1.59 13.66
C LEU A 192 -1.30 -2.25 13.33
N SER A 193 -1.31 -3.57 13.25
CA SER A 193 -2.53 -4.37 13.14
C SER A 193 -2.68 -5.26 14.38
N GLN A 194 -3.90 -5.39 14.89
CA GLN A 194 -4.24 -6.21 16.04
C GLN A 194 -5.52 -6.99 15.78
N VAL A 195 -5.44 -8.30 15.87
CA VAL A 195 -6.60 -9.18 16.02
C VAL A 195 -7.09 -9.08 17.47
N ILE A 196 -8.29 -8.55 17.66
CA ILE A 196 -8.90 -8.34 18.98
C ILE A 196 -9.82 -9.51 19.33
N THR A 197 -10.61 -9.98 18.36
CA THR A 197 -11.46 -11.17 18.48
C THR A 197 -11.42 -11.98 17.19
N LYS A 198 -12.02 -13.17 17.18
CA LYS A 198 -12.14 -14.00 15.96
C LYS A 198 -12.75 -13.28 14.76
N ASN A 199 -13.51 -12.21 15.01
CA ASN A 199 -14.26 -11.46 14.01
C ASN A 199 -13.88 -9.97 13.98
N LEU A 200 -12.81 -9.56 14.67
CA LEU A 200 -12.40 -8.15 14.73
C LEU A 200 -10.89 -8.01 14.62
N LEU A 201 -10.45 -7.31 13.58
CA LEU A 201 -9.10 -6.83 13.37
C LEU A 201 -9.14 -5.31 13.32
N ILE A 202 -8.23 -4.67 14.06
CA ILE A 202 -8.04 -3.22 14.05
C ILE A 202 -6.68 -2.93 13.44
N GLY A 203 -6.63 -2.01 12.48
CA GLY A 203 -5.39 -1.52 11.87
C GLY A 203 -5.25 -0.01 12.05
N LEU A 204 -4.06 0.43 12.41
CA LEU A 204 -3.64 1.83 12.43
C LEU A 204 -2.45 1.96 11.49
N ASN A 205 -2.51 2.90 10.55
CA ASN A 205 -1.41 3.20 9.64
C ASN A 205 -1.13 4.70 9.69
N PHE A 206 0.15 5.04 9.84
CA PHE A 206 0.66 6.38 9.80
C PHE A 206 1.66 6.48 8.64
N GLU A 207 1.44 7.43 7.75
CA GLU A 207 2.32 7.69 6.61
C GLU A 207 2.74 9.15 6.63
N THR A 208 4.02 9.39 6.36
CA THR A 208 4.57 10.73 6.14
C THR A 208 5.30 10.75 4.82
N ILE A 209 4.94 11.72 3.97
CA ILE A 209 5.55 11.94 2.67
C ILE A 209 6.26 13.29 2.72
N THR A 210 7.48 13.34 2.20
CA THR A 210 8.25 14.56 2.01
C THR A 210 8.68 14.63 0.56
N ASP A 211 8.22 15.67 -0.14
CA ASP A 211 8.53 15.91 -1.53
C ASP A 211 9.44 17.12 -1.67
N GLU A 212 10.41 17.04 -2.58
CA GLU A 212 11.38 18.07 -2.92
C GLU A 212 11.48 18.19 -4.44
N GLY A 213 11.79 19.38 -4.98
CA GLY A 213 11.92 19.60 -6.42
C GLY A 213 10.72 20.32 -7.05
N PHE A 214 10.44 20.06 -8.33
CA PHE A 214 9.34 20.71 -9.06
C PHE A 214 8.00 20.09 -8.66
N LEU A 215 7.23 20.81 -7.85
CA LEU A 215 5.94 20.36 -7.29
C LEU A 215 4.74 21.11 -7.87
N ASN A 216 4.89 21.71 -9.06
CA ASN A 216 3.84 22.52 -9.65
C ASN A 216 2.86 21.64 -10.43
N ASN A 217 1.57 21.77 -10.11
CA ASN A 217 0.45 21.12 -10.80
C ASN A 217 -0.02 22.00 -11.96
#